data_AF-A0A8R1DY25-F1
#
_entry.id   AF-A0A8R1DY25-F1
#
_cell.length_a   1.000
_cell.length_b   1.000
_cell.length_c   1.000
_cell.angle_alpha   90.00
_cell.angle_beta   90.00
_cell.angle_gamma   90.00
#
_symmetry.space_group_name_H-M   'P 1'
#
loop_
_entity.id
_entity.type
_entity.pdbx_description
1 polymer ?
#
loop_
_entity_poly.entity_id
_entity_poly.type
_entity_poly.pdbx_seq_one_letter_code
_entity_poly.pdbx_strand_id
1 'polypeptide(L)'
;MILGRGVLSAGRAALLRRPKLSVARNLQYDAFVDRHIGPRRLEQQQMLDFIGYKDLDDLTGTNVPNMIKIENPLELPSALDEYKMLKELETIAAENKIYRSYIGMGYYDTIVPAVISRNILQNIGWISQYTPYQAEISQGRLESLLNFQTMIAEMTGLPTTNASLLDEATASAEAVALAARTTKRSKVVVDSFCHPQNLDVIKTRSGPLGIEIELSDAVEAYEFDDKVAAVVVQYPNTEGRVHQFDELIEKAHSNGSLVIMVCDLLSLTILRSPGDLGADIAVGSAQRFGVPLGYGGPHAGFMAVAKTDAKNLLGRNMPGRIIGVTK
;
A
#
# COMPACT_ATOMS: atom_id res chain seq x y z
N MET A 1 46.36 -63.24 -40.96
CA MET A 1 47.57 -62.47 -40.64
C MET A 1 47.41 -61.89 -39.23
N ILE A 2 48.16 -62.47 -38.28
CA ILE A 2 48.84 -61.82 -37.15
C ILE A 2 48.00 -61.01 -36.12
N LEU A 3 47.87 -61.65 -34.93
CA LEU A 3 48.01 -61.19 -33.53
C LEU A 3 47.12 -60.09 -32.93
N GLY A 4 46.66 -60.36 -31.70
CA GLY A 4 46.36 -59.31 -30.72
C GLY A 4 45.50 -59.71 -29.52
N ARG A 5 45.93 -60.68 -28.69
CA ARG A 5 45.39 -60.84 -27.32
C ARG A 5 45.81 -59.61 -26.50
N GLY A 6 44.87 -58.73 -26.18
CA GLY A 6 45.05 -57.59 -25.29
C GLY A 6 44.20 -57.76 -24.03
N VAL A 7 44.88 -57.99 -22.91
CA VAL A 7 44.33 -58.04 -21.55
C VAL A 7 43.66 -56.70 -21.23
N LEU A 8 42.33 -56.67 -21.18
CA LEU A 8 41.60 -55.54 -20.59
C LEU A 8 41.25 -55.90 -19.15
N SER A 9 41.91 -55.17 -18.26
CA SER A 9 41.90 -55.27 -16.82
C SER A 9 40.49 -55.22 -16.22
N ALA A 10 40.39 -55.84 -15.04
CA ALA A 10 39.23 -55.92 -14.16
C ALA A 10 38.78 -54.56 -13.56
N GLY A 11 38.81 -53.47 -14.35
CA GLY A 11 38.50 -52.10 -13.91
C GLY A 11 37.12 -51.58 -14.31
N ARG A 12 36.35 -52.29 -15.15
CA ARG A 12 35.04 -51.80 -15.65
C ARG A 12 33.80 -52.42 -15.00
N ALA A 13 33.95 -53.38 -14.10
CA ALA A 13 32.82 -53.99 -13.39
C ALA A 13 32.37 -53.21 -12.13
N ALA A 14 33.07 -52.13 -11.75
CA ALA A 14 32.77 -51.38 -10.53
C ALA A 14 31.72 -50.25 -10.71
N LEU A 15 31.30 -49.94 -11.94
CA LEU A 15 30.38 -48.83 -12.25
C LEU A 15 28.92 -49.24 -12.47
N LEU A 16 28.58 -50.52 -12.27
CA LEU A 16 27.22 -51.04 -12.37
C LEU A 16 26.64 -51.56 -11.04
N ARG A 17 27.16 -51.07 -9.91
CA ARG A 17 26.41 -51.18 -8.65
C ARG A 17 25.21 -50.24 -8.72
N ARG A 18 24.08 -50.76 -9.19
CA ARG A 18 22.76 -50.17 -8.86
C ARG A 18 22.76 -49.91 -7.35
N PRO A 19 22.51 -48.67 -6.90
CA PRO A 19 22.42 -48.40 -5.48
C PRO A 19 21.39 -49.36 -4.88
N LYS A 20 21.76 -50.06 -3.80
CA LYS A 20 20.78 -50.82 -3.03
C LYS A 20 19.67 -49.84 -2.64
N LEU A 21 18.44 -50.19 -2.96
CA LEU A 21 17.17 -49.50 -2.66
C LEU A 21 16.88 -49.37 -1.15
N SER A 22 17.89 -49.35 -0.28
CA SER A 22 17.76 -49.30 1.18
C SER A 22 18.31 -48.01 1.80
N VAL A 23 18.51 -46.97 0.98
CA VAL A 23 18.74 -45.59 1.44
C VAL A 23 17.80 -44.68 0.65
N ALA A 24 16.53 -45.09 0.53
CA ALA A 24 15.46 -44.12 0.41
C ALA A 24 15.49 -43.33 1.73
N ARG A 25 16.41 -42.36 1.79
CA ARG A 25 16.29 -41.24 2.71
C ARG A 25 14.84 -40.82 2.59
N ASN A 26 14.18 -40.65 3.73
CA ASN A 26 13.18 -39.63 3.89
C ASN A 26 13.85 -38.27 3.59
N LEU A 27 14.25 -38.06 2.33
CA LEU A 27 14.58 -36.77 1.77
C LEU A 27 13.24 -36.04 1.85
N GLN A 28 13.09 -35.16 2.84
CA GLN A 28 12.14 -34.07 2.76
C GLN A 28 12.41 -33.39 1.42
N TYR A 29 11.63 -33.75 0.40
CA TYR A 29 11.93 -33.42 -0.99
C TYR A 29 11.55 -31.98 -1.34
N ASP A 30 11.14 -31.17 -0.36
CA ASP A 30 10.63 -29.82 -0.60
C ASP A 30 10.71 -28.93 0.65
N ALA A 31 11.93 -28.68 1.14
CA ALA A 31 12.12 -27.69 2.18
C ALA A 31 12.06 -26.28 1.55
N PHE A 32 11.02 -25.49 1.87
CA PHE A 32 10.85 -24.13 1.33
C PHE A 32 12.09 -23.24 1.50
N VAL A 33 12.86 -23.46 2.58
CA VAL A 33 14.14 -22.76 2.83
C VAL A 33 15.12 -22.90 1.66
N ASP A 34 15.15 -24.05 0.99
CA ASP A 34 16.01 -24.27 -0.17
C ASP A 34 15.47 -23.57 -1.43
N ARG A 35 14.19 -23.18 -1.49
CA ARG A 35 13.66 -22.32 -2.55
C ARG A 35 13.89 -20.84 -2.25
N HIS A 36 13.82 -20.47 -0.98
CA HIS A 36 13.91 -19.10 -0.51
C HIS A 36 15.35 -18.57 -0.45
N ILE A 37 16.28 -19.34 0.12
CA ILE A 37 17.69 -18.93 0.24
C ILE A 37 18.41 -19.25 -1.06
N GLY A 38 18.96 -18.21 -1.71
CA GLY A 38 19.74 -18.36 -2.94
C GLY A 38 21.02 -19.19 -2.73
N PRO A 39 21.98 -18.70 -1.92
CA PRO A 39 23.27 -19.37 -1.74
C PRO A 39 23.16 -20.80 -1.22
N ARG A 40 23.72 -21.75 -1.96
CA ARG A 40 23.82 -23.17 -1.56
C ARG A 40 25.01 -23.41 -0.64
N ARG A 41 25.05 -24.56 0.03
CA ARG A 41 26.13 -24.89 0.98
C ARG A 41 27.55 -24.65 0.44
N LEU A 42 27.79 -24.99 -0.83
CA LEU A 42 29.09 -24.74 -1.47
C LEU A 42 29.36 -23.24 -1.64
N GLU A 43 28.38 -22.48 -2.12
CA GLU A 43 28.49 -21.03 -2.32
C GLU A 43 28.63 -20.30 -0.98
N GLN A 44 27.89 -20.72 0.05
CA GLN A 44 28.02 -20.22 1.41
C GLN A 44 29.44 -20.43 1.93
N GLN A 45 30.03 -21.62 1.75
CA GLN A 45 31.41 -21.86 2.15
C GLN A 45 32.40 -21.00 1.37
N GLN A 46 32.23 -20.87 0.05
CA GLN A 46 33.09 -20.01 -0.78
C GLN A 46 33.03 -18.54 -0.32
N MET A 47 31.83 -18.05 0.02
CA MET A 47 31.66 -16.71 0.56
C MET A 47 32.36 -16.57 1.91
N LEU A 48 32.14 -17.51 2.84
CA LEU A 48 32.76 -17.54 4.18
C LEU A 48 34.30 -17.56 4.11
N ASP A 49 34.86 -18.41 3.26
CA ASP A 49 36.30 -18.50 3.02
C ASP A 49 36.86 -17.16 2.50
N PHE A 50 36.12 -16.48 1.63
CA PHE A 50 36.50 -15.16 1.10
C PHE A 50 36.51 -14.06 2.17
N ILE A 51 35.53 -14.07 3.08
CA ILE A 51 35.45 -13.10 4.18
C ILE A 51 36.22 -13.52 5.43
N GLY A 52 36.87 -14.69 5.42
CA GLY A 52 37.76 -15.16 6.49
C GLY A 52 37.07 -15.78 7.70
N TYR A 53 35.85 -16.29 7.56
CA TYR A 53 35.13 -16.98 8.63
C TYR A 53 35.02 -18.48 8.37
N LYS A 54 35.03 -19.28 9.43
CA LYS A 54 34.97 -20.74 9.33
C LYS A 54 33.59 -21.24 8.90
N ASP A 55 32.55 -20.71 9.54
CA ASP A 55 31.15 -21.11 9.39
C ASP A 55 30.23 -19.92 9.72
N LEU A 56 28.92 -20.09 9.52
CA LEU A 56 27.93 -19.05 9.80
C LEU A 56 27.84 -18.70 11.30
N ASP A 57 28.17 -19.65 12.19
CA ASP A 57 28.14 -19.43 13.64
C ASP A 57 29.30 -18.52 14.06
N ASP A 58 30.49 -18.72 13.50
CA ASP A 58 31.67 -17.87 13.69
C ASP A 58 31.42 -16.44 13.19
N LEU A 59 30.85 -16.30 11.97
CA LEU A 59 30.44 -15.01 11.42
C LEU A 59 29.42 -14.30 12.33
N THR A 60 28.38 -15.01 12.76
CA THR A 60 27.31 -14.43 13.58
C THR A 60 27.81 -14.09 14.99
N GLY A 61 28.59 -14.99 15.60
CA GLY A 61 29.15 -14.81 16.94
C GLY A 61 30.14 -13.65 17.05
N THR A 62 30.82 -13.31 15.96
CA THR A 62 31.71 -12.15 15.91
C THR A 62 30.93 -10.84 15.76
N ASN A 63 29.84 -10.83 14.98
CA ASN A 63 29.16 -9.59 14.59
C ASN A 63 27.94 -9.23 15.45
N VAL A 64 27.32 -10.19 16.13
CA VAL A 64 26.18 -9.93 17.03
C VAL A 64 26.67 -9.91 18.48
N PRO A 65 26.58 -8.77 19.20
CA PRO A 65 27.01 -8.69 20.59
C PRO A 65 26.28 -9.71 21.49
N ASN A 66 27.05 -10.43 22.32
CA ASN A 66 26.51 -11.46 23.21
C ASN A 66 25.39 -10.94 24.13
N MET A 67 25.44 -9.67 24.54
CA MET A 67 24.44 -9.07 25.44
C MET A 67 23.03 -8.96 24.84
N ILE A 68 22.88 -9.05 23.52
CA ILE A 68 21.58 -9.03 22.82
C ILE A 68 21.33 -10.32 22.02
N LYS A 69 22.23 -11.30 22.10
CA LYS A 69 22.11 -12.55 21.34
C LYS A 69 21.03 -13.41 21.99
N ILE A 70 20.11 -13.91 21.16
CA ILE A 70 19.09 -14.85 21.62
C ILE A 70 19.78 -16.20 21.90
N GLU A 71 19.63 -16.70 23.13
CA GLU A 71 20.29 -17.94 23.58
C GLU A 71 19.53 -19.21 23.16
N ASN A 72 18.21 -19.12 23.05
CA ASN A 72 17.34 -20.25 22.73
C ASN A 72 16.77 -20.12 21.31
N PRO A 73 16.55 -21.23 20.59
CA PRO A 73 15.78 -21.20 19.35
C PRO A 73 14.41 -20.55 19.54
N LEU A 74 13.89 -19.92 18.50
CA LEU A 74 12.53 -19.37 18.52
C LEU A 74 11.53 -20.51 18.73
N GLU A 75 10.59 -20.30 19.66
CA GLU A 75 9.49 -21.23 19.91
C GLU A 75 8.43 -21.07 18.82
N LEU A 76 8.65 -21.74 17.68
CA LEU A 76 7.78 -21.72 16.51
C LEU A 76 7.33 -23.14 16.15
N PRO A 77 6.16 -23.31 15.50
CA PRO A 77 5.77 -24.58 14.91
C PRO A 77 6.83 -25.13 13.97
N SER A 78 6.87 -26.45 13.83
CA SER A 78 7.77 -27.10 12.86
C SER A 78 7.47 -26.61 11.44
N ALA A 79 8.52 -26.37 10.66
CA ALA A 79 8.38 -25.89 9.29
C ALA A 79 7.55 -26.86 8.43
N LEU A 80 6.64 -26.29 7.65
CA LEU A 80 5.82 -27.00 6.67
C LEU A 80 6.43 -26.87 5.27
N ASP A 81 6.15 -27.85 4.42
CA ASP A 81 6.34 -27.69 2.98
C ASP A 81 5.23 -26.80 2.38
N GLU A 82 5.44 -26.32 1.16
CA GLU A 82 4.53 -25.37 0.50
C GLU A 82 3.10 -25.94 0.38
N TYR A 83 2.97 -27.23 0.06
CA TYR A 83 1.68 -27.88 -0.12
C TYR A 83 0.89 -27.95 1.19
N LYS A 84 1.53 -28.37 2.29
CA LYS A 84 0.89 -28.43 3.60
C LYS A 84 0.51 -27.05 4.11
N MET A 85 1.39 -26.06 3.92
CA MET A 85 1.11 -24.67 4.29
C MET A 85 -0.14 -24.15 3.57
N LEU A 86 -0.25 -24.37 2.25
CA LEU A 86 -1.44 -23.96 1.49
C LEU A 86 -2.72 -24.67 1.98
N LYS A 87 -2.65 -25.97 2.30
CA LYS A 87 -3.80 -26.71 2.84
C LYS A 87 -4.25 -26.22 4.22
N GLU A 88 -3.31 -25.85 5.07
CA GLU A 88 -3.61 -25.27 6.38
C GLU A 88 -4.27 -23.88 6.22
N LEU A 89 -3.71 -23.02 5.36
CA LEU A 89 -4.31 -21.72 5.05
C LEU A 89 -5.69 -21.84 4.42
N GLU A 90 -5.93 -22.80 3.53
CA GLU A 90 -7.26 -23.09 2.97
C GLU A 90 -8.27 -23.45 4.07
N THR A 91 -7.83 -24.22 5.08
CA THR A 91 -8.68 -24.62 6.22
C THR A 91 -9.08 -23.40 7.06
N ILE A 92 -8.12 -22.54 7.38
CA ILE A 92 -8.37 -21.29 8.12
C ILE A 92 -9.27 -20.35 7.29
N ALA A 93 -8.97 -20.19 6.01
CA ALA A 93 -9.73 -19.32 5.11
C ALA A 93 -11.20 -19.77 4.96
N ALA A 94 -11.47 -21.08 5.05
CA ALA A 94 -12.82 -21.65 4.99
C ALA A 94 -13.70 -21.28 6.20
N GLU A 95 -13.11 -20.80 7.31
CA GLU A 95 -13.87 -20.29 8.45
C GLU A 95 -14.50 -18.91 8.18
N ASN A 96 -13.94 -18.16 7.21
CA ASN A 96 -14.49 -16.88 6.80
C ASN A 96 -15.83 -17.05 6.08
N LYS A 97 -16.78 -16.16 6.37
CA LYS A 97 -18.08 -16.13 5.71
C LYS A 97 -18.15 -14.96 4.73
N ILE A 98 -18.27 -15.28 3.45
CA ILE A 98 -18.39 -14.27 2.38
C ILE A 98 -19.85 -13.86 2.26
N TYR A 99 -20.18 -12.67 2.78
CA TYR A 99 -21.50 -12.07 2.64
C TYR A 99 -21.55 -11.06 1.49
N ARG A 100 -22.77 -10.75 1.04
CA ARG A 100 -23.03 -9.53 0.28
C ARG A 100 -23.13 -8.37 1.27
N SER A 101 -22.02 -7.69 1.51
CA SER A 101 -21.93 -6.61 2.48
C SER A 101 -22.35 -5.28 1.85
N TYR A 102 -23.50 -4.75 2.27
CA TYR A 102 -23.97 -3.40 1.90
C TYR A 102 -23.76 -2.40 3.03
N ILE A 103 -22.69 -2.59 3.81
CA ILE A 103 -22.33 -1.73 4.95
C ILE A 103 -21.91 -0.35 4.44
N GLY A 104 -21.20 -0.28 3.31
CA GLY A 104 -20.67 0.97 2.76
C GLY A 104 -19.52 1.48 3.62
N MET A 105 -19.66 2.69 4.17
CA MET A 105 -18.67 3.30 5.06
C MET A 105 -17.26 3.38 4.45
N GLY A 106 -17.16 3.69 3.14
CA GLY A 106 -15.90 3.82 2.41
C GLY A 106 -15.41 2.53 1.72
N TYR A 107 -16.10 1.40 1.91
CA TYR A 107 -15.78 0.13 1.26
C TYR A 107 -16.98 -0.44 0.52
N TYR A 108 -16.81 -0.66 -0.77
CA TYR A 108 -17.88 -1.11 -1.66
C TYR A 108 -17.37 -2.27 -2.49
N ASP A 109 -18.14 -3.37 -2.52
CA ASP A 109 -17.75 -4.50 -3.36
C ASP A 109 -17.67 -4.08 -4.83
N THR A 110 -16.71 -4.67 -5.55
CA THR A 110 -16.40 -4.29 -6.93
C THR A 110 -15.94 -5.49 -7.72
N ILE A 111 -16.25 -5.48 -9.02
CA ILE A 111 -15.73 -6.48 -9.94
C ILE A 111 -14.30 -6.10 -10.29
N VAL A 112 -13.34 -6.94 -9.89
CA VAL A 112 -11.95 -6.83 -10.34
C VAL A 112 -11.87 -7.42 -11.74
N PRO A 113 -11.50 -6.65 -12.79
CA PRO A 113 -11.39 -7.20 -14.12
C PRO A 113 -10.39 -8.37 -14.15
N ALA A 114 -10.81 -9.53 -14.66
CA ALA A 114 -9.98 -10.74 -14.65
C ALA A 114 -8.62 -10.54 -15.34
N VAL A 115 -8.58 -9.71 -16.39
CA VAL A 115 -7.35 -9.34 -17.08
C VAL A 115 -6.37 -8.55 -16.19
N ILE A 116 -6.87 -7.70 -15.29
CA ILE A 116 -6.07 -6.95 -14.33
C ILE A 116 -5.59 -7.88 -13.21
N SER A 117 -6.49 -8.69 -12.66
CA SER A 117 -6.14 -9.66 -11.61
C SER A 117 -5.02 -10.59 -12.08
N ARG A 118 -5.15 -11.17 -13.27
CA ARG A 118 -4.17 -12.12 -13.81
C ARG A 118 -2.85 -11.47 -14.21
N ASN A 119 -2.89 -10.34 -14.94
CA ASN A 119 -1.70 -9.80 -15.60
C ASN A 119 -0.97 -8.71 -14.80
N ILE A 120 -1.58 -8.20 -13.73
CA ILE A 120 -0.97 -7.22 -12.82
C ILE A 120 -0.83 -7.82 -11.42
N LEU A 121 -1.94 -8.10 -10.73
CA LEU A 121 -1.91 -8.49 -9.31
C LEU A 121 -1.22 -9.85 -9.08
N GLN A 122 -1.40 -10.80 -10.00
CA GLN A 122 -0.78 -12.13 -9.93
C GLN A 122 0.49 -12.25 -10.79
N ASN A 123 1.08 -11.12 -11.19
CA ASN A 123 2.24 -11.09 -12.06
C ASN A 123 3.46 -10.49 -11.36
N ILE A 124 4.49 -11.32 -11.16
CA ILE A 124 5.73 -10.93 -10.48
C ILE A 124 6.44 -9.75 -11.16
N GLY A 125 6.29 -9.56 -12.47
CA GLY A 125 6.87 -8.44 -13.21
C GLY A 125 6.34 -7.07 -12.76
N TRP A 126 5.13 -7.03 -12.18
CA TRP A 126 4.51 -5.81 -11.64
C TRP A 126 4.72 -5.66 -10.13
N ILE A 127 4.70 -6.77 -9.37
CA ILE A 127 4.61 -6.72 -7.90
C ILE A 127 5.94 -6.94 -7.16
N SER A 128 7.01 -7.38 -7.84
CA SER A 128 8.32 -7.60 -7.19
C SER A 128 9.20 -6.36 -7.09
N GLN A 129 8.97 -5.39 -7.98
CA GLN A 129 9.79 -4.19 -8.04
C GLN A 129 9.43 -3.25 -6.90
N TYR A 130 10.39 -2.42 -6.49
CA TYR A 130 10.17 -1.40 -5.48
C TYR A 130 9.97 -0.01 -6.11
N THR A 131 9.99 0.99 -5.24
CA THR A 131 9.95 2.40 -5.59
C THR A 131 10.78 2.73 -6.85
N PRO A 132 10.25 3.50 -7.81
CA PRO A 132 10.95 3.89 -9.03
C PRO A 132 12.02 4.97 -8.80
N TYR A 133 13.04 4.68 -7.98
CA TYR A 133 14.19 5.57 -7.78
C TYR A 133 15.04 5.73 -9.04
N GLN A 134 15.11 4.67 -9.86
CA GLN A 134 15.79 4.67 -11.15
C GLN A 134 14.73 4.79 -12.24
N ALA A 135 14.45 6.01 -12.68
CA ALA A 135 13.28 6.32 -13.52
C ALA A 135 13.37 5.66 -14.91
N GLU A 136 14.57 5.58 -15.48
CA GLU A 136 14.88 5.09 -16.82
C GLU A 136 14.46 3.62 -17.00
N ILE A 137 14.59 2.82 -15.95
CA ILE A 137 14.20 1.40 -15.92
C ILE A 137 12.84 1.16 -15.24
N SER A 138 12.05 2.23 -15.06
CA SER A 138 10.80 2.21 -14.32
C SER A 138 9.63 2.86 -15.06
N GLN A 139 9.81 3.23 -16.32
CA GLN A 139 8.85 4.00 -17.10
C GLN A 139 7.44 3.36 -17.12
N GLY A 140 7.33 2.03 -17.24
CA GLY A 140 6.02 1.37 -17.30
C GLY A 140 5.13 1.64 -16.05
N ARG A 141 5.70 1.56 -14.84
CA ARG A 141 4.92 1.87 -13.62
C ARG A 141 4.81 3.37 -13.35
N LEU A 142 5.78 4.17 -13.77
CA LEU A 142 5.70 5.64 -13.70
C LEU A 142 4.55 6.15 -14.57
N GLU A 143 4.39 5.62 -15.78
CA GLU A 143 3.27 5.93 -16.67
C GLU A 143 1.93 5.48 -16.06
N SER A 144 1.86 4.26 -15.50
CA SER A 144 0.65 3.81 -14.80
C SER A 144 0.27 4.72 -13.62
N LEU A 145 1.24 5.24 -12.87
CA LEU A 145 1.00 6.18 -11.77
C LEU A 145 0.61 7.58 -12.28
N LEU A 146 1.14 8.00 -13.43
CA LEU A 146 0.71 9.23 -14.10
C LEU A 146 -0.75 9.11 -14.59
N ASN A 147 -1.16 7.94 -15.09
CA ASN A 147 -2.55 7.65 -15.45
C ASN A 147 -3.46 7.72 -14.21
N PHE A 148 -3.02 7.16 -13.07
CA PHE A 148 -3.72 7.30 -11.80
C PHE A 148 -3.88 8.78 -11.40
N GLN A 149 -2.80 9.56 -11.43
CA GLN A 149 -2.84 10.99 -11.14
C GLN A 149 -3.80 11.76 -12.05
N THR A 150 -3.80 11.44 -13.34
CA THR A 150 -4.68 12.05 -14.35
C THR A 150 -6.14 11.71 -14.08
N MET A 151 -6.45 10.43 -13.83
CA MET A 151 -7.79 9.98 -13.46
C MET A 151 -8.31 10.69 -12.22
N ILE A 152 -7.49 10.80 -11.16
CA ILE A 152 -7.88 11.55 -9.95
C ILE A 152 -8.12 13.03 -10.28
N ALA A 153 -7.26 13.65 -11.09
CA ALA A 153 -7.39 15.06 -11.44
C ALA A 153 -8.68 15.34 -12.20
N GLU A 154 -9.02 14.50 -13.18
CA GLU A 154 -10.24 14.61 -13.98
C GLU A 154 -11.51 14.36 -13.15
N MET A 155 -11.52 13.30 -12.32
CA MET A 155 -12.69 12.99 -11.48
C MET A 155 -12.92 14.05 -10.41
N THR A 156 -11.87 14.59 -9.82
CA THR A 156 -11.98 15.59 -8.74
C THR A 156 -12.11 17.02 -9.24
N GLY A 157 -11.81 17.29 -10.51
CA GLY A 157 -11.71 18.64 -11.05
C GLY A 157 -10.52 19.45 -10.50
N LEU A 158 -9.58 18.80 -9.80
CA LEU A 158 -8.43 19.45 -9.15
C LEU A 158 -7.12 19.11 -9.86
N PRO A 159 -6.28 20.11 -10.19
CA PRO A 159 -5.19 19.95 -11.16
C PRO A 159 -3.91 19.30 -10.64
N THR A 160 -3.69 19.21 -9.32
CA THR A 160 -2.46 18.62 -8.76
C THR A 160 -2.83 17.42 -7.90
N THR A 161 -2.25 16.26 -8.18
CA THR A 161 -2.56 14.99 -7.51
C THR A 161 -1.28 14.22 -7.18
N ASN A 162 -1.31 13.43 -6.11
CA ASN A 162 -0.22 12.53 -5.76
C ASN A 162 -0.38 11.13 -6.37
N ALA A 163 0.68 10.34 -6.29
CA ALA A 163 0.75 8.94 -6.68
C ALA A 163 0.34 8.01 -5.53
N SER A 164 -0.77 8.37 -4.87
CA SER A 164 -1.42 7.71 -3.73
C SER A 164 -0.92 8.04 -2.31
N LEU A 165 -1.78 7.71 -1.34
CA LEU A 165 -1.58 7.63 0.10
C LEU A 165 -2.01 6.22 0.60
N LEU A 166 -1.98 6.01 1.91
CA LEU A 166 -2.20 4.69 2.52
C LEU A 166 -3.66 4.24 2.47
N ASP A 167 -4.60 5.10 2.85
CA ASP A 167 -6.04 4.87 2.83
C ASP A 167 -6.78 6.22 2.87
N GLU A 168 -8.12 6.21 2.84
CA GLU A 168 -8.95 7.42 2.90
C GLU A 168 -8.82 8.17 4.23
N ALA A 169 -8.77 7.44 5.36
CA ALA A 169 -8.77 8.03 6.70
C ALA A 169 -7.47 8.81 6.96
N THR A 170 -6.33 8.21 6.61
CA THR A 170 -5.02 8.84 6.68
C THR A 170 -4.88 9.95 5.65
N ALA A 171 -5.43 9.81 4.44
CA ALA A 171 -5.47 10.90 3.46
C ALA A 171 -6.25 12.12 4.00
N SER A 172 -7.37 11.89 4.66
CA SER A 172 -8.18 12.94 5.31
C SER A 172 -7.40 13.64 6.42
N ALA A 173 -6.68 12.89 7.27
CA ALA A 173 -5.82 13.48 8.29
C ALA A 173 -4.63 14.27 7.70
N GLU A 174 -4.04 13.81 6.60
CA GLU A 174 -3.01 14.58 5.90
C GLU A 174 -3.56 15.87 5.27
N ALA A 175 -4.80 15.86 4.76
CA ALA A 175 -5.47 17.06 4.26
C ALA A 175 -5.68 18.10 5.37
N VAL A 176 -6.13 17.65 6.56
CA VAL A 176 -6.26 18.49 7.76
C VAL A 176 -4.92 19.12 8.14
N ALA A 177 -3.85 18.31 8.20
CA ALA A 177 -2.52 18.81 8.52
C ALA A 177 -1.97 19.77 7.44
N LEU A 178 -2.25 19.51 6.16
CA LEU A 178 -1.90 20.39 5.05
C LEU A 178 -2.62 21.75 5.15
N ALA A 179 -3.91 21.73 5.46
CA ALA A 179 -4.71 22.94 5.57
C ALA A 179 -4.30 23.81 6.77
N ALA A 180 -4.11 23.20 7.94
CA ALA A 180 -3.63 23.90 9.14
C ALA A 180 -2.26 24.55 8.91
N ARG A 181 -1.33 23.83 8.27
CA ARG A 181 0.00 24.37 7.92
C ARG A 181 -0.06 25.50 6.89
N THR A 182 -0.97 25.39 5.91
CA THR A 182 -1.09 26.38 4.84
C THR A 182 -1.70 27.69 5.33
N THR A 183 -2.76 27.60 6.13
CA THR A 183 -3.43 28.77 6.73
C THR A 183 -2.71 29.29 7.98
N LYS A 184 -1.83 28.47 8.58
CA LYS A 184 -1.18 28.70 9.89
C LYS A 184 -2.19 28.89 11.03
N ARG A 185 -3.35 28.26 10.90
CA ARG A 185 -4.43 28.25 11.89
C ARG A 185 -4.55 26.86 12.50
N SER A 186 -5.13 26.76 13.70
CA SER A 186 -5.07 25.55 14.54
C SER A 186 -6.43 24.92 14.85
N LYS A 187 -7.52 25.34 14.20
CA LYS A 187 -8.85 24.77 14.39
C LYS A 187 -9.40 24.24 13.06
N VAL A 188 -9.97 23.04 13.06
CA VAL A 188 -10.63 22.45 11.88
C VAL A 188 -12.01 21.96 12.28
N VAL A 189 -13.00 22.32 11.47
CA VAL A 189 -14.38 21.87 11.62
C VAL A 189 -14.55 20.63 10.77
N VAL A 190 -15.17 19.59 11.31
CA VAL A 190 -15.39 18.32 10.59
C VAL A 190 -16.87 17.97 10.69
N ASP A 191 -17.48 17.71 9.54
CA ASP A 191 -18.83 17.17 9.47
C ASP A 191 -18.90 15.82 10.20
N SER A 192 -19.77 15.71 11.20
CA SER A 192 -20.01 14.48 11.95
C SER A 192 -20.49 13.31 11.06
N PHE A 193 -20.98 13.59 9.86
CA PHE A 193 -21.39 12.59 8.88
C PHE A 193 -20.27 12.13 7.94
N CYS A 194 -19.01 12.46 8.22
CA CYS A 194 -17.89 11.71 7.64
C CYS A 194 -17.87 10.27 8.15
N HIS A 195 -17.16 9.37 7.45
CA HIS A 195 -17.04 8.00 7.95
C HIS A 195 -16.39 7.97 9.35
N PRO A 196 -16.87 7.15 10.29
CA PRO A 196 -16.42 7.20 11.69
C PRO A 196 -14.93 6.91 11.83
N GLN A 197 -14.38 6.00 11.02
CA GLN A 197 -12.94 5.75 11.01
C GLN A 197 -12.12 6.95 10.52
N ASN A 198 -12.66 7.78 9.61
CA ASN A 198 -12.02 9.02 9.17
C ASN A 198 -11.99 10.02 10.34
N LEU A 199 -13.10 10.16 11.08
CA LEU A 199 -13.18 11.02 12.26
C LEU A 199 -12.14 10.63 13.33
N ASP A 200 -12.04 9.33 13.63
CA ASP A 200 -11.11 8.82 14.65
C ASP A 200 -9.64 9.03 14.24
N VAL A 201 -9.29 8.79 12.98
CA VAL A 201 -7.92 8.99 12.48
C VAL A 201 -7.58 10.49 12.41
N ILE A 202 -8.51 11.34 11.96
CA ILE A 202 -8.34 12.80 11.96
C ILE A 202 -8.05 13.29 13.39
N LYS A 203 -8.91 12.93 14.36
CA LYS A 203 -8.71 13.31 15.77
C LYS A 203 -7.37 12.84 16.31
N THR A 204 -7.04 11.56 16.09
CA THR A 204 -5.80 10.94 16.58
C THR A 204 -4.56 11.65 16.03
N ARG A 205 -4.53 11.97 14.74
CA ARG A 205 -3.36 12.62 14.11
C ARG A 205 -3.30 14.12 14.37
N SER A 206 -4.42 14.77 14.66
CA SER A 206 -4.50 16.21 14.92
C SER A 206 -3.99 16.59 16.31
N GLY A 207 -4.22 15.73 17.32
CA GLY A 207 -3.84 15.99 18.72
C GLY A 207 -2.34 16.32 18.91
N PRO A 208 -1.39 15.48 18.46
CA PRO A 208 0.04 15.75 18.57
C PRO A 208 0.52 16.99 17.80
N LEU A 209 -0.27 17.49 16.84
CA LEU A 209 0.03 18.69 16.04
C LEU A 209 -0.58 19.96 16.66
N GLY A 210 -1.34 19.84 17.75
CA GLY A 210 -2.05 20.97 18.36
C GLY A 210 -3.18 21.51 17.48
N ILE A 211 -3.75 20.68 16.60
CA ILE A 211 -4.91 21.04 15.78
C ILE A 211 -6.18 20.64 16.54
N GLU A 212 -7.00 21.62 16.90
CA GLU A 212 -8.31 21.43 17.50
C GLU A 212 -9.32 20.95 16.46
N ILE A 213 -10.01 19.85 16.75
CA ILE A 213 -11.06 19.30 15.90
C ILE A 213 -12.42 19.57 16.53
N GLU A 214 -13.22 20.39 15.86
CA GLU A 214 -14.61 20.65 16.22
C GLU A 214 -15.53 19.81 15.31
N LEU A 215 -16.34 18.92 15.90
CA LEU A 215 -17.36 18.20 15.15
C LEU A 215 -18.62 19.06 15.02
N SER A 216 -19.25 19.03 13.84
CA SER A 216 -20.53 19.70 13.60
C SER A 216 -21.51 18.77 12.88
N ASP A 217 -22.70 18.61 13.46
CA ASP A 217 -23.82 17.89 12.83
C ASP A 217 -24.57 18.77 11.80
N ALA A 218 -24.25 20.06 11.74
CA ALA A 218 -24.89 21.05 10.88
C ALA A 218 -23.82 21.96 10.23
N VAL A 219 -22.85 21.33 9.58
CA VAL A 219 -21.67 22.02 9.02
C VAL A 219 -22.02 23.12 8.03
N GLU A 220 -23.09 22.97 7.25
CA GLU A 220 -23.57 23.97 6.28
C GLU A 220 -23.99 25.31 6.95
N ALA A 221 -24.46 25.25 8.20
CA ALA A 221 -24.85 26.41 8.98
C ALA A 221 -23.72 26.95 9.89
N TYR A 222 -22.51 26.42 9.75
CA TYR A 222 -21.38 26.82 10.59
C TYR A 222 -20.94 28.26 10.30
N GLU A 223 -20.66 29.01 11.37
CA GLU A 223 -20.17 30.38 11.31
C GLU A 223 -18.67 30.40 11.61
N PHE A 224 -17.88 30.81 10.62
CA PHE A 224 -16.42 30.72 10.68
C PHE A 224 -15.81 31.85 11.51
N ASP A 225 -14.83 31.49 12.34
CA ASP A 225 -13.97 32.43 13.07
C ASP A 225 -12.56 32.47 12.46
N ASP A 226 -11.74 33.43 12.91
CA ASP A 226 -10.38 33.67 12.41
C ASP A 226 -9.37 32.53 12.74
N LYS A 227 -9.76 31.57 13.59
CA LYS A 227 -8.95 30.40 13.96
C LYS A 227 -9.24 29.18 13.10
N VAL A 228 -10.35 29.16 12.34
CA VAL A 228 -10.69 28.01 11.49
C VAL A 228 -9.76 27.96 10.29
N ALA A 229 -8.92 26.92 10.25
CA ALA A 229 -8.05 26.57 9.14
C ALA A 229 -8.82 25.99 7.96
N ALA A 230 -9.77 25.09 8.26
CA ALA A 230 -10.52 24.40 7.24
C ALA A 230 -11.83 23.80 7.77
N VAL A 231 -12.69 23.43 6.83
CA VAL A 231 -13.83 22.56 7.03
C VAL A 231 -13.66 21.27 6.23
N VAL A 232 -14.00 20.13 6.84
CA VAL A 232 -13.99 18.80 6.22
C VAL A 232 -15.42 18.31 6.05
N VAL A 233 -15.79 17.92 4.83
CA VAL A 233 -17.10 17.35 4.51
C VAL A 233 -16.94 16.04 3.72
N GLN A 234 -17.91 15.13 3.85
CA GLN A 234 -17.95 13.87 3.10
C GLN A 234 -18.98 13.95 1.96
N TYR A 235 -18.62 13.47 0.77
CA TYR A 235 -19.38 13.66 -0.45
C TYR A 235 -19.41 12.41 -1.35
N PRO A 236 -20.53 11.65 -1.38
CA PRO A 236 -21.70 11.72 -0.48
C PRO A 236 -21.33 11.41 0.98
N ASN A 237 -22.16 11.82 1.93
CA ASN A 237 -21.87 11.59 3.34
C ASN A 237 -22.02 10.10 3.73
N THR A 238 -21.66 9.74 4.97
CA THR A 238 -21.68 8.34 5.44
C THR A 238 -23.06 7.69 5.45
N GLU A 239 -24.14 8.48 5.40
CA GLU A 239 -25.52 8.01 5.29
C GLU A 239 -26.01 7.95 3.83
N GLY A 240 -25.17 8.32 2.87
CA GLY A 240 -25.48 8.35 1.45
C GLY A 240 -26.19 9.61 0.96
N ARG A 241 -26.26 10.67 1.77
CA ARG A 241 -26.86 11.96 1.37
C ARG A 241 -25.90 12.77 0.51
N VAL A 242 -26.43 13.40 -0.53
CA VAL A 242 -25.72 14.37 -1.38
C VAL A 242 -26.20 15.76 -0.97
N HIS A 243 -25.29 16.55 -0.41
CA HIS A 243 -25.54 17.89 0.10
C HIS A 243 -25.09 18.97 -0.89
N GLN A 244 -25.56 20.20 -0.69
CA GLN A 244 -25.18 21.36 -1.50
C GLN A 244 -24.24 22.26 -0.70
N PHE A 245 -22.96 22.25 -1.05
CA PHE A 245 -21.93 22.94 -0.27
C PHE A 245 -21.56 24.33 -0.79
N ASP A 246 -22.26 24.87 -1.80
CA ASP A 246 -21.92 26.15 -2.44
C ASP A 246 -21.83 27.30 -1.40
N GLU A 247 -22.85 27.47 -0.55
CA GLU A 247 -22.86 28.51 0.49
C GLU A 247 -21.78 28.28 1.56
N LEU A 248 -21.55 27.02 1.95
CA LEU A 248 -20.51 26.65 2.91
C LEU A 248 -19.11 27.01 2.37
N ILE A 249 -18.87 26.72 1.10
CA ILE A 249 -17.61 27.00 0.42
C ILE A 249 -17.37 28.51 0.33
N GLU A 250 -18.39 29.28 -0.07
CA GLU A 250 -18.31 30.74 -0.13
C GLU A 250 -17.99 31.35 1.25
N LYS A 251 -18.66 30.88 2.32
CA LYS A 251 -18.38 31.32 3.70
C LYS A 251 -16.96 30.97 4.14
N ALA A 252 -16.52 29.73 3.90
CA ALA A 252 -15.18 29.27 4.26
C ALA A 252 -14.11 30.13 3.58
N HIS A 253 -14.24 30.35 2.26
CA HIS A 253 -13.32 31.16 1.47
C HIS A 253 -13.32 32.63 1.87
N SER A 254 -14.48 33.20 2.18
CA SER A 254 -14.60 34.58 2.70
C SER A 254 -13.85 34.77 4.02
N ASN A 255 -13.74 33.73 4.84
CA ASN A 255 -12.94 33.71 6.07
C ASN A 255 -11.46 33.35 5.85
N GLY A 256 -11.08 32.94 4.63
CA GLY A 256 -9.75 32.41 4.32
C GLY A 256 -9.49 31.00 4.86
N SER A 257 -10.55 30.26 5.22
CA SER A 257 -10.51 28.84 5.53
C SER A 257 -10.53 28.02 4.25
N LEU A 258 -9.90 26.83 4.27
CA LEU A 258 -9.93 25.90 3.14
C LEU A 258 -11.08 24.91 3.25
N VAL A 259 -11.52 24.36 2.12
CA VAL A 259 -12.53 23.29 2.06
C VAL A 259 -11.87 21.97 1.65
N ILE A 260 -12.05 20.96 2.49
CA ILE A 260 -11.60 19.59 2.25
C ILE A 260 -12.84 18.72 1.99
N MET A 261 -12.91 18.10 0.82
CA MET A 261 -13.96 17.14 0.48
C MET A 261 -13.42 15.71 0.44
N VAL A 262 -13.94 14.85 1.31
CA VAL A 262 -13.70 13.41 1.27
C VAL A 262 -14.74 12.80 0.32
N CYS A 263 -14.32 12.25 -0.81
CA CYS A 263 -15.21 11.94 -1.93
C CYS A 263 -15.06 10.52 -2.48
N ASP A 264 -16.16 10.00 -3.02
CA ASP A 264 -16.20 8.72 -3.73
C ASP A 264 -16.01 8.94 -5.24
N LEU A 265 -14.92 8.41 -5.81
CA LEU A 265 -14.59 8.63 -7.24
C LEU A 265 -15.68 8.15 -8.20
N LEU A 266 -16.41 7.07 -7.87
CA LEU A 266 -17.46 6.57 -8.75
C LEU A 266 -18.66 7.52 -8.76
N SER A 267 -19.00 8.10 -7.62
CA SER A 267 -20.06 9.10 -7.52
C SER A 267 -19.77 10.35 -8.36
N LEU A 268 -18.50 10.74 -8.51
CA LEU A 268 -18.08 11.90 -9.30
C LEU A 268 -18.23 11.71 -10.82
N THR A 269 -18.56 10.51 -11.28
CA THR A 269 -18.94 10.29 -12.68
C THR A 269 -20.29 10.92 -13.04
N ILE A 270 -21.11 11.23 -12.04
CA ILE A 270 -22.45 11.82 -12.20
C ILE A 270 -22.67 13.08 -11.36
N LEU A 271 -21.96 13.21 -10.24
CA LEU A 271 -22.02 14.37 -9.36
C LEU A 271 -21.05 15.46 -9.83
N ARG A 272 -21.36 16.71 -9.49
CA ARG A 272 -20.45 17.84 -9.74
C ARG A 272 -19.15 17.61 -8.94
N SER A 273 -18.01 17.80 -9.59
CA SER A 273 -16.72 17.49 -8.98
C SER A 273 -16.38 18.46 -7.84
N PRO A 274 -15.54 18.07 -6.86
CA PRO A 274 -15.04 18.97 -5.82
C PRO A 274 -14.44 20.27 -6.38
N GLY A 275 -13.66 20.19 -7.46
CA GLY A 275 -13.06 21.36 -8.11
C GLY A 275 -14.10 22.30 -8.71
N ASP A 276 -15.14 21.76 -9.35
CA ASP A 276 -16.26 22.58 -9.87
C ASP A 276 -17.10 23.21 -8.76
N LEU A 277 -17.15 22.58 -7.59
CA LEU A 277 -17.79 23.12 -6.38
C LEU A 277 -16.95 24.22 -5.72
N GLY A 278 -15.65 24.27 -5.98
CA GLY A 278 -14.71 25.20 -5.35
C GLY A 278 -13.97 24.63 -4.14
N ALA A 279 -13.89 23.31 -3.97
CA ALA A 279 -13.06 22.71 -2.93
C ALA A 279 -11.56 22.96 -3.16
N ASP A 280 -10.81 23.12 -2.08
CA ASP A 280 -9.36 23.33 -2.14
C ASP A 280 -8.58 22.01 -2.16
N ILE A 281 -9.10 21.01 -1.46
CA ILE A 281 -8.49 19.68 -1.31
C ILE A 281 -9.58 18.62 -1.47
N ALA A 282 -9.34 17.60 -2.30
CA ALA A 282 -10.16 16.41 -2.37
C ALA A 282 -9.35 15.18 -1.98
N VAL A 283 -9.92 14.31 -1.16
CA VAL A 283 -9.33 13.03 -0.73
C VAL A 283 -10.36 11.92 -0.83
N GLY A 284 -9.93 10.67 -0.77
CA GLY A 284 -10.82 9.52 -0.83
C GLY A 284 -10.09 8.21 -1.04
N SER A 285 -10.85 7.14 -1.23
CA SER A 285 -10.35 5.82 -1.62
C SER A 285 -10.58 5.53 -3.10
N ALA A 286 -9.57 4.95 -3.77
CA ALA A 286 -9.72 4.37 -5.11
C ALA A 286 -10.16 2.89 -5.08
N GLN A 287 -10.55 2.33 -3.93
CA GLN A 287 -10.85 0.90 -3.74
C GLN A 287 -11.86 0.36 -4.76
N ARG A 288 -12.99 1.05 -4.93
CA ARG A 288 -14.08 0.56 -5.78
C ARG A 288 -13.82 0.68 -7.27
N PHE A 289 -12.64 1.15 -7.68
CA PHE A 289 -12.16 1.07 -9.05
C PHE A 289 -11.42 -0.26 -9.28
N GLY A 290 -12.11 -1.37 -8.97
CA GLY A 290 -11.62 -2.71 -9.29
C GLY A 290 -10.54 -3.26 -8.36
N VAL A 291 -10.50 -2.87 -7.08
CA VAL A 291 -9.63 -3.47 -6.06
C VAL A 291 -10.46 -4.28 -5.06
N PRO A 292 -10.10 -5.54 -4.73
CA PRO A 292 -10.86 -6.35 -3.77
C PRO A 292 -11.04 -5.65 -2.41
N LEU A 293 -12.13 -5.93 -1.70
CA LEU A 293 -12.35 -5.41 -0.34
C LEU A 293 -11.17 -5.70 0.61
N GLY A 294 -10.52 -6.85 0.47
CA GLY A 294 -9.26 -7.16 1.17
C GLY A 294 -9.35 -7.15 2.70
N TYR A 295 -10.56 -7.23 3.27
CA TYR A 295 -10.80 -7.06 4.70
C TYR A 295 -10.14 -5.79 5.28
N GLY A 296 -10.12 -4.71 4.49
CA GLY A 296 -9.56 -3.40 4.84
C GLY A 296 -8.50 -2.88 3.88
N GLY A 297 -7.83 -3.73 3.09
CA GLY A 297 -6.80 -3.25 2.17
C GLY A 297 -5.99 -4.34 1.46
N PRO A 298 -4.97 -3.95 0.67
CA PRO A 298 -4.49 -2.58 0.47
C PRO A 298 -5.27 -1.83 -0.61
N HIS A 299 -5.59 -0.56 -0.35
CA HIS A 299 -6.25 0.35 -1.31
C HIS A 299 -5.48 1.66 -1.41
N ALA A 300 -5.40 2.23 -2.61
CA ALA A 300 -4.78 3.55 -2.77
C ALA A 300 -5.74 4.63 -2.26
N GLY A 301 -5.39 5.28 -1.14
CA GLY A 301 -5.93 6.60 -0.83
C GLY A 301 -5.40 7.63 -1.84
N PHE A 302 -6.14 8.71 -2.09
CA PHE A 302 -5.67 9.79 -2.97
C PHE A 302 -5.78 11.15 -2.32
N MET A 303 -5.00 12.11 -2.83
CA MET A 303 -5.18 13.53 -2.57
C MET A 303 -5.01 14.33 -3.86
N ALA A 304 -5.95 15.23 -4.09
CA ALA A 304 -5.95 16.24 -5.14
C ALA A 304 -6.07 17.62 -4.51
N VAL A 305 -5.39 18.63 -5.05
CA VAL A 305 -5.45 20.01 -4.54
C VAL A 305 -5.58 21.02 -5.66
N ALA A 306 -6.27 22.12 -5.33
CA ALA A 306 -6.40 23.30 -6.18
C ALA A 306 -5.04 23.96 -6.43
N LYS A 307 -4.93 24.66 -7.56
CA LYS A 307 -3.84 25.61 -7.78
C LYS A 307 -4.21 26.92 -7.09
N THR A 308 -3.47 27.28 -6.05
CA THR A 308 -3.61 28.59 -5.40
C THR A 308 -2.40 29.48 -5.73
N ASP A 309 -2.64 30.72 -6.12
CA ASP A 309 -1.59 31.70 -6.45
C ASP A 309 -0.98 32.29 -5.16
N ALA A 310 0.27 32.77 -5.09
CA ALA A 310 1.40 32.73 -6.01
C ALA A 310 2.46 31.72 -5.49
N LYS A 311 2.78 30.71 -6.30
CA LYS A 311 3.66 29.53 -6.01
C LYS A 311 2.98 28.29 -5.39
N ASN A 312 1.70 28.02 -5.68
CA ASN A 312 1.02 26.73 -5.48
C ASN A 312 1.37 26.06 -4.14
N LEU A 313 1.05 26.73 -3.02
CA LEU A 313 1.46 26.32 -1.68
C LEU A 313 0.94 24.93 -1.30
N LEU A 314 -0.27 24.58 -1.73
CA LEU A 314 -0.86 23.26 -1.49
C LEU A 314 -0.08 22.18 -2.26
N GLY A 315 0.14 22.36 -3.56
CA GLY A 315 0.89 21.39 -4.37
C GLY A 315 2.33 21.18 -3.89
N ARG A 316 3.00 22.24 -3.42
CA ARG A 316 4.38 22.16 -2.90
C ARG A 316 4.49 21.42 -1.56
N ASN A 317 3.42 21.43 -0.77
CA ASN A 317 3.38 20.81 0.55
C ASN A 317 2.53 19.52 0.55
N MET A 318 2.10 19.07 -0.63
CA MET A 318 1.30 17.86 -0.80
C MET A 318 2.10 16.64 -0.28
N PRO A 319 1.47 15.76 0.52
CA PRO A 319 2.09 14.54 0.99
C PRO A 319 2.23 13.50 -0.13
N GLY A 320 3.21 12.62 0.04
CA GLY A 320 3.44 11.50 -0.86
C GLY A 320 4.32 11.85 -2.05
N ARG A 321 4.30 10.99 -3.07
CA ARG A 321 5.11 11.13 -4.29
C ARG A 321 4.24 11.72 -5.39
N ILE A 322 4.85 12.44 -6.33
CA ILE A 322 4.18 13.00 -7.50
C ILE A 322 5.00 12.60 -8.73
N ILE A 323 4.36 12.00 -9.73
CA ILE A 323 4.99 11.74 -11.02
C ILE A 323 4.84 12.98 -11.89
N GLY A 324 5.95 13.41 -12.50
CA GLY A 324 6.01 14.54 -13.40
C GLY A 324 6.62 14.15 -14.74
N VAL A 325 6.14 14.77 -15.81
CA VAL A 325 6.72 14.64 -17.14
C VAL A 325 7.97 15.53 -17.23
N THR A 326 9.08 14.98 -17.75
CA THR A 326 10.34 15.70 -17.97
C THR A 326 10.92 15.35 -19.34
N LYS A 327 11.95 16.08 -19.76
CA LYS A 327 12.80 15.78 -20.92
C LYS A 327 14.19 15.40 -20.47
#